data_AF-A0A2V5NYH2-F1
#
_entry.id   AF-A0A2V5NYH2-F1
#
_cell.length_a   1.000
_cell.length_b   1.000
_cell.length_c   1.000
_cell.angle_alpha   90.00
_cell.angle_beta   90.00
_cell.angle_gamma   90.00
#
_symmetry.space_group_name_H-M   'P 1'
#
loop_
_entity.id
_entity.type
_entity.pdbx_description
1 polymer ?
#
loop_
_entity_poly.entity_id
_entity_poly.type
_entity_poly.pdbx_seq_one_letter_code
_entity_poly.pdbx_strand_id
1 'polypeptide(L)' 'MQSGEWKHCAVYEKELQRLWPLEQKGRETKIAEFAKQFGFRVRFYQKGLCTIFDKWPRNG' A
#
# COMPACT_ATOMS: atom_id res chain seq x y z
N MET A 1 -14.11 -19.21 13.87
CA MET A 1 -13.97 -18.40 12.64
C MET A 1 -12.48 -18.31 12.36
N GLN A 2 -11.98 -18.99 11.33
CA GLN A 2 -10.56 -18.91 10.96
C GLN A 2 -10.31 -17.53 10.37
N SER A 3 -9.86 -16.60 11.21
CA SER A 3 -9.27 -15.33 10.79
C SER A 3 -7.94 -15.66 10.11
N GLY A 4 -7.99 -16.07 8.85
CA GLY A 4 -6.80 -16.11 8.01
C GLY A 4 -6.15 -14.74 8.07
N GLU A 5 -4.92 -14.68 8.56
CA GLU A 5 -4.16 -13.43 8.66
C GLU A 5 -4.27 -12.69 7.34
N TRP A 6 -4.77 -11.46 7.36
CA TRP A 6 -4.82 -10.62 6.17
C TRP A 6 -3.37 -10.34 5.74
N LYS A 7 -2.83 -11.20 4.88
CA LYS A 7 -1.44 -11.10 4.40
C LYS A 7 -1.25 -9.89 3.49
N HIS A 8 -2.33 -9.42 2.85
CA HIS A 8 -2.29 -8.31 1.90
C HIS A 8 -3.52 -7.40 2.06
N CYS A 9 -3.34 -6.10 1.90
CA CYS A 9 -4.41 -5.09 1.86
C CYS A 9 -4.31 -4.30 0.56
N ALA A 10 -5.32 -4.36 -0.30
CA ALA A 10 -5.39 -3.57 -1.52
C ALA A 10 -6.15 -2.26 -1.27
N VAL A 11 -5.54 -1.14 -1.65
CA VAL A 11 -6.16 0.19 -1.61
C VAL A 11 -6.29 0.69 -3.05
N TYR A 12 -7.53 0.87 -3.49
CA TYR A 12 -7.84 1.28 -4.87
C TYR A 12 -7.62 2.76 -5.09
N GLU A 13 -7.50 3.13 -6.37
CA GLU A 13 -7.22 4.49 -6.82
C GLU A 13 -8.09 5.56 -6.15
N LYS A 14 -9.39 5.31 -6.01
CA LYS A 14 -10.33 6.26 -5.38
C LYS A 14 -9.93 6.65 -3.95
N GLU A 15 -9.40 5.70 -3.19
CA GLU A 15 -8.93 5.94 -1.82
C GLU A 15 -7.54 6.57 -1.82
N LEU A 16 -6.66 6.15 -2.72
CA LEU A 16 -5.32 6.74 -2.87
C LEU A 16 -5.40 8.22 -3.23
N GLN A 17 -6.31 8.61 -4.14
CA GLN A 17 -6.47 10.00 -4.59
C GLN A 17 -6.87 10.98 -3.50
N ARG A 18 -7.48 10.50 -2.40
CA ARG A 18 -7.84 11.34 -1.25
C ARG A 18 -6.60 11.91 -0.55
N LEU A 19 -5.47 11.19 -0.63
CA LEU A 19 -4.20 11.56 0.00
C LEU A 19 -3.11 11.93 -1.02
N TRP A 20 -3.08 11.22 -2.15
CA TRP A 20 -2.08 11.35 -3.20
C TRP A 20 -2.74 11.50 -4.57
N PRO A 21 -2.89 12.74 -5.10
CA PRO A 21 -3.44 12.98 -6.42
C PRO A 21 -2.73 12.17 -7.51
N LEU A 22 -3.47 11.77 -8.56
CA LEU A 22 -2.97 10.92 -9.65
C LEU A 22 -1.73 11.48 -10.35
N GLU A 23 -1.69 12.80 -10.55
CA GLU A 23 -0.58 13.49 -11.23
C GLU A 23 0.52 13.97 -10.28
N GLN A 24 0.48 13.58 -9.01
CA GLN A 24 1.50 13.98 -8.06
C GLN A 24 2.85 13.32 -8.38
N LYS A 25 3.88 14.14 -8.57
CA LYS A 25 5.25 13.68 -8.78
C LYS A 25 5.75 12.88 -7.56
N GLY A 26 6.35 11.72 -7.81
CA GLY A 26 6.88 10.84 -6.77
C GLY A 26 5.81 10.17 -5.90
N ARG A 27 4.57 10.06 -6.40
CA ARG A 27 3.44 9.47 -5.67
C ARG A 27 3.76 8.07 -5.12
N GLU A 28 4.38 7.20 -5.92
CA GLU A 28 4.77 5.86 -5.48
C GLU A 28 5.73 5.90 -4.29
N THR A 29 6.75 6.76 -4.34
CA THR A 29 7.72 6.95 -3.25
C THR A 29 7.02 7.38 -1.97
N LYS A 30 6.10 8.35 -2.04
CA LYS A 30 5.35 8.83 -0.87
C LYS A 30 4.46 7.74 -0.26
N ILE A 31 3.80 6.94 -1.11
CA ILE A 31 2.99 5.80 -0.66
C ILE A 31 3.88 4.75 0.03
N ALA A 32 5.06 4.48 -0.51
CA ALA A 32 6.02 3.54 0.08
C ALA A 32 6.60 4.05 1.40
N GLU A 33 6.94 5.34 1.50
CA GLU A 33 7.39 5.97 2.74
C GLU A 33 6.32 5.93 3.82
N PHE A 34 5.07 6.26 3.47
CA PHE A 34 3.93 6.13 4.36
C PHE A 34 3.78 4.69 4.86
N ALA A 35 3.77 3.69 3.96
CA ALA A 35 3.69 2.28 4.35
C ALA A 35 4.78 1.91 5.36
N LYS A 36 6.02 2.33 5.09
CA LYS A 36 7.19 2.07 5.96
C LYS A 36 7.02 2.68 7.35
N GLN A 37 6.50 3.90 7.45
CA GLN A 37 6.25 4.57 8.74
C GLN A 37 5.28 3.77 9.62
N PHE A 38 4.34 3.03 9.02
CA PHE A 38 3.35 2.23 9.75
C PHE A 38 3.68 0.72 9.80
N GLY A 39 4.90 0.32 9.44
CA GLY A 39 5.34 -1.08 9.52
C GLY A 39 4.87 -1.99 8.38
N PHE A 40 4.43 -1.38 7.27
CA PHE A 40 4.06 -2.07 6.04
C PHE A 40 5.13 -1.88 4.95
N ARG A 41 4.99 -2.62 3.85
CA ARG A 41 5.66 -2.34 2.58
C ARG A 41 4.65 -2.33 1.45
N VAL A 42 4.99 -1.64 0.38
CA VAL A 42 4.26 -1.72 -0.89
C VAL A 42 4.75 -2.97 -1.62
N ARG A 43 3.84 -3.92 -1.87
CA ARG A 43 4.11 -5.13 -2.66
C ARG A 43 3.83 -4.90 -4.14
N PHE A 44 2.88 -4.04 -4.45
CA PHE A 44 2.48 -3.71 -5.82
C PHE A 44 1.93 -2.28 -5.86
N TYR A 45 2.26 -1.56 -6.92
CA TYR A 45 1.65 -0.27 -7.23
C TYR A 45 1.40 -0.18 -8.73
N GLN A 46 0.18 0.20 -9.10
CA GLN A 46 -0.17 0.58 -10.46
C GLN A 46 -0.97 1.88 -10.42
N LYS A 47 -0.40 2.93 -11.03
CA LYS A 47 -1.05 4.23 -11.19
C LYS A 47 -2.42 4.05 -11.88
N GLY A 48 -3.48 4.60 -11.29
CA GLY A 48 -4.85 4.50 -11.81
C GLY A 48 -5.60 3.23 -11.42
N LEU A 49 -4.97 2.28 -10.71
CA LEU A 49 -5.59 1.01 -10.32
C LEU A 49 -5.60 0.84 -8.80
N CYS A 50 -4.46 0.44 -8.20
CA CYS A 50 -4.35 0.17 -6.77
C CYS A 50 -2.91 0.12 -6.27
N THR A 51 -2.77 0.13 -4.95
CA THR A 51 -1.58 -0.28 -4.21
C THR A 51 -1.93 -1.50 -3.36
N ILE A 52 -1.05 -2.50 -3.31
CA ILE A 52 -1.16 -3.62 -2.37
C ILE A 52 -0.09 -3.48 -1.30
N PHE A 53 -0.52 -3.42 -0.05
CA PHE A 53 0.35 -3.41 1.13
C PHE A 53 0.41 -4.79 1.77
N ASP A 54 1.54 -5.13 2.35
CA ASP A 54 1.68 -6.25 3.29
C ASP A 54 2.62 -5.90 4.43
N LYS A 55 2.63 -6.76 5.45
CA LYS A 55 3.67 -6.71 6.47
C LYS A 55 4.96 -7.29 5.90
N TRP A 56 6.09 -6.81 6.41
CA TRP A 56 7.35 -7.50 6.20
C TRP A 56 7.22 -8.95 6.71
N PRO A 57 7.80 -9.94 6.01
CA PRO A 57 7.89 -11.27 6.57
C PRO A 57 8.58 -11.15 7.93
N ARG A 58 7.89 -11.58 9.00
CA ARG A 58 8.60 -11.86 10.25
C ARG A 58 9.51 -13.02 9.90
N ASN A 59 10.82 -12.80 9.85
CA ASN A 59 11.76 -13.91 9.75
C ASN A 59 11.37 -14.91 10.85
N GLY A 60 11.02 -16.12 10.43
CA GLY A 60 10.64 -17.21 11.33
C GLY A 60 11.82 -17.71 12.14
#